data_AF-A0A2W5ZKX0-F1
#
_entry.id   AF-A0A2W5ZKX0-F1
#
_cell.length_a   1.000
_cell.length_b   1.000
_cell.length_c   1.000
_cell.angle_alpha   90.00
_cell.angle_beta   90.00
_cell.angle_gamma   90.00
#
_symmetry.space_group_name_H-M   'P 1'
#
loop_
_entity.id
_entity.type
_entity.pdbx_description
1 polymer ?
#
loop_
_entity_poly.entity_id
_entity_poly.type
_entity_poly.pdbx_seq_one_letter_code
_entity_poly.pdbx_strand_id
1 'polypeptide(L)'
;MGIVLNGFVDYVGPNQALGWVWDSAAPDRRLNVVALKNTKIVSAMVANLYRPDLQQAGIGDGHYAFDLRFPSDAGYEIAVEIQDGQYKIPLNTDALNVSQAQVEDLIDIGLSPRNFQSKKNILPRAIDIIRLDPNDNCNLRCVYCHNFRSEKLIDLSEFREFLNIGVDSVGTFQIGCGMEPTLDSRLCDFVEVIAESKARPSKDFILQTNGLLLHRHDYQRLAGAGINLVSISIDVAEPETQKALRGGMSLEKLLRNVKDFRAHCPGVSVEFIATVTTANAEKAESLVTLGLKYGISRFTFREVFYFPKNPIVDHSRMPDLVLAAGQFEAMRKRILRQFGKKAEFIFADSNTLLRSWRNMEQKRSQ
;
A
#
# COMPACT_ATOMS: atom_id res chain seq x y z
N MET A 1 16.10 38.42 18.55
CA MET A 1 16.54 37.24 17.77
C MET A 1 15.43 36.94 16.78
N GLY A 2 15.74 36.91 15.48
CA GLY A 2 14.73 36.64 14.45
C GLY A 2 14.24 35.20 14.52
N ILE A 3 12.99 34.97 14.15
CA ILE A 3 12.42 33.63 14.02
C ILE A 3 12.96 32.97 12.74
N VAL A 4 13.35 31.69 12.81
CA VAL A 4 13.78 30.91 11.64
C VAL A 4 12.89 29.68 11.53
N LEU A 5 11.72 29.90 10.90
CA LEU A 5 10.75 28.83 10.70
C LEU A 5 11.23 27.86 9.62
N ASN A 6 11.16 26.57 9.93
CA ASN A 6 11.16 25.50 8.93
C ASN A 6 9.97 24.60 9.20
N GLY A 7 9.39 24.03 8.15
CA GLY A 7 8.27 23.12 8.30
C GLY A 7 7.84 22.55 6.98
N PHE A 8 6.99 21.54 7.05
CA PHE A 8 6.42 20.88 5.89
C PHE A 8 4.99 20.44 6.21
N VAL A 9 4.11 20.53 5.22
CA VAL A 9 2.75 20.01 5.31
C VAL A 9 2.72 18.70 4.53
N ASP A 10 2.66 17.59 5.24
CA ASP A 10 2.65 16.24 4.66
C ASP A 10 1.32 15.97 3.91
N TYR A 11 0.22 16.56 4.40
CA TYR A 11 -1.12 16.32 3.89
C TYR A 11 -2.06 17.48 4.23
N VAL A 12 -2.93 17.86 3.28
CA VAL A 12 -4.11 18.68 3.54
C VAL A 12 -5.32 17.97 2.92
N GLY A 13 -6.24 17.58 3.78
CA GLY A 13 -7.51 16.94 3.44
C GLY A 13 -8.72 17.84 3.73
N PRO A 14 -9.93 17.31 3.52
CA PRO A 14 -11.18 18.06 3.70
C PRO A 14 -11.42 18.51 5.15
N ASN A 15 -10.83 17.84 6.15
CA ASN A 15 -11.06 18.09 7.58
C ASN A 15 -9.77 17.98 8.44
N GLN A 16 -8.59 17.90 7.81
CA GLN A 16 -7.34 17.58 8.50
C GLN A 16 -6.14 18.13 7.73
N ALA A 17 -5.13 18.61 8.45
CA ALA A 17 -3.81 18.91 7.92
C ALA A 17 -2.74 18.26 8.82
N LEU A 18 -1.80 17.57 8.18
CA LEU A 18 -0.67 16.92 8.83
C LEU A 18 0.62 17.60 8.39
N GLY A 19 1.58 17.70 9.30
CA GLY A 19 2.86 18.31 8.99
C GLY A 19 3.76 18.40 10.20
N TRP A 20 4.81 19.20 10.05
CA TRP A 20 5.66 19.62 11.14
C TRP A 20 6.12 21.05 10.94
N VAL A 21 6.40 21.73 12.04
CA VAL A 21 6.98 23.06 12.02
C VAL A 21 7.82 23.29 13.26
N TRP A 22 8.99 23.88 13.09
CA TRP A 22 9.88 24.25 14.19
C TRP A 22 10.57 25.58 13.94
N ASP A 23 10.99 26.22 15.02
CA ASP A 23 11.85 27.39 14.99
C ASP A 23 13.29 26.94 15.24
N SER A 24 14.11 26.88 14.19
CA SER A 24 15.50 26.40 14.33
C SER A 24 16.38 27.38 15.11
N ALA A 25 15.95 28.64 15.29
CA ALA A 25 16.63 29.61 16.13
C ALA A 25 16.27 29.48 17.62
N ALA A 26 15.17 28.77 17.94
CA ALA A 26 14.75 28.48 19.31
C ALA A 26 14.13 27.07 19.41
N PRO A 27 14.95 25.99 19.43
CA PRO A 27 14.46 24.60 19.36
C PRO A 27 13.51 24.17 20.50
N ASP A 28 13.55 24.84 21.65
CA ASP A 28 12.64 24.59 22.78
C ASP A 28 11.25 25.22 22.57
N ARG A 29 11.12 26.15 21.62
CA ARG A 29 9.85 26.81 21.31
C ARG A 29 8.94 25.87 20.51
N ARG A 30 7.75 25.61 21.05
CA ARG A 30 6.68 24.93 20.31
C ARG A 30 5.75 25.95 19.68
N LEU A 31 5.38 25.70 18.43
CA LEU A 31 4.64 26.63 17.60
C LEU A 31 3.16 26.20 17.54
N ASN A 32 2.25 27.18 17.56
CA ASN A 32 0.83 26.92 17.41
C ASN A 32 0.48 26.94 15.92
N VAL A 33 -0.14 25.88 15.43
CA VAL A 33 -0.59 25.72 14.04
C VAL A 33 -2.09 25.91 14.02
N VAL A 34 -2.59 26.75 13.12
CA VAL A 34 -3.99 27.14 13.03
C VAL A 34 -4.57 26.88 11.65
N ALA A 35 -5.86 26.52 11.61
CA ALA A 35 -6.66 26.48 10.41
C ALA A 35 -7.54 27.73 10.37
N LEU A 36 -7.43 28.50 9.30
CA LEU A 36 -8.13 29.76 9.09
C LEU A 36 -9.20 29.59 8.01
N LYS A 37 -10.37 30.17 8.20
CA LYS A 37 -11.38 30.34 7.14
C LYS A 37 -11.84 31.78 7.12
N ASN A 38 -11.70 32.45 5.97
CA ASN A 38 -11.99 33.88 5.84
C ASN A 38 -11.35 34.68 6.98
N THR A 39 -10.05 34.47 7.22
CA THR A 39 -9.21 35.06 8.28
C THR A 39 -9.58 34.75 9.73
N LYS A 40 -10.61 33.94 9.98
CA LYS A 40 -10.96 33.47 11.34
C LYS A 40 -10.32 32.12 11.63
N ILE A 41 -9.71 31.99 12.81
CA ILE A 41 -9.23 30.70 13.31
C ILE A 41 -10.42 29.81 13.61
N VAL A 42 -10.47 28.67 12.93
CA VAL A 42 -11.49 27.62 13.10
C VAL A 42 -10.95 26.47 13.93
N SER A 43 -9.63 26.25 13.90
CA SER A 43 -8.96 25.26 14.75
C SER A 43 -7.51 25.66 15.02
N ALA A 44 -6.96 25.19 16.13
CA ALA A 44 -5.60 25.47 16.57
C ALA A 44 -5.02 24.29 17.36
N MET A 45 -3.73 24.03 17.21
CA MET A 45 -3.01 23.10 18.06
C MET A 45 -1.52 23.43 18.17
N VAL A 46 -0.90 23.04 19.27
CA VAL A 46 0.56 23.11 19.42
C VAL A 46 1.20 21.96 18.64
N ALA A 47 2.16 22.27 17.77
CA ALA A 47 2.97 21.28 17.08
C ALA A 47 4.00 20.67 18.05
N ASN A 48 3.60 19.63 18.78
CA ASN A 48 4.42 18.94 19.77
C ASN A 48 4.40 17.41 19.62
N LEU A 49 3.82 16.88 18.54
CA LEU A 49 3.78 15.44 18.32
C LEU A 49 5.17 14.93 17.95
N TYR A 50 5.57 13.81 18.55
CA TYR A 50 6.86 13.17 18.28
C TYR A 50 6.87 12.47 16.92
N ARG A 51 7.87 12.79 16.11
CA ARG A 51 8.22 12.07 14.88
C ARG A 51 9.68 11.60 14.94
N PRO A 52 9.94 10.29 14.87
CA PRO A 52 11.30 9.76 14.98
C PRO A 52 12.18 10.11 13.77
N ASP A 53 11.58 10.33 12.60
CA ASP A 53 12.24 10.80 11.38
C ASP A 53 12.80 12.22 11.52
N LEU A 54 12.06 13.14 12.15
CA LEU A 54 12.54 14.50 12.45
C LEU A 54 13.78 14.45 13.35
N GLN A 55 13.74 13.66 14.43
CA GLN A 55 14.88 13.51 15.32
C GLN A 55 16.10 12.91 14.60
N GLN A 56 15.89 11.90 13.73
CA GLN A 56 16.96 11.30 12.92
C GLN A 56 17.55 12.28 11.90
N ALA A 57 16.75 13.21 11.39
CA ALA A 57 17.19 14.29 10.50
C ALA A 57 17.92 15.44 11.23
N GLY A 58 18.10 15.34 12.56
CA GLY A 58 18.72 16.40 13.37
C GLY A 58 17.79 17.58 13.66
N ILE A 59 16.48 17.41 13.46
CA ILE A 59 15.45 18.40 13.77
C ILE A 59 15.09 18.27 15.25
N GLY A 60 15.94 18.87 16.09
CA GLY A 60 15.75 19.04 17.53
C GLY A 60 15.46 17.72 18.26
N ASP A 61 14.44 17.72 19.13
CA ASP A 61 14.00 16.53 19.87
C ASP A 61 12.91 15.72 19.15
N GLY A 62 12.59 16.05 17.89
CA GLY A 62 11.56 15.40 17.09
C GLY A 62 10.11 15.73 17.46
N HIS A 63 9.84 16.55 18.47
CA HIS A 63 8.47 16.90 18.92
C HIS A 63 7.97 18.18 18.25
N TYR A 64 7.87 18.15 16.92
CA TYR A 64 7.51 19.32 16.10
C TYR A 64 6.37 19.05 15.13
N ALA A 65 5.74 17.88 15.19
CA ALA A 65 4.67 17.50 14.28
C ALA A 65 3.30 17.98 14.76
N PHE A 66 2.37 18.14 13.81
CA PHE A 66 0.98 18.51 14.06
C PHE A 66 0.01 17.60 13.29
N ASP A 67 -1.15 17.35 13.89
CA ASP A 67 -2.35 16.72 13.31
C ASP A 67 -3.54 17.66 13.52
N LEU A 68 -3.57 18.73 12.72
CA LEU A 68 -4.52 19.81 12.88
C LEU A 68 -5.85 19.44 12.23
N ARG A 69 -6.90 19.29 13.04
CA ARG A 69 -8.23 18.91 12.58
C ARG A 69 -9.16 20.10 12.52
N PHE A 70 -10.01 20.16 11.50
CA PHE A 70 -10.99 21.22 11.30
C PHE A 70 -12.28 20.64 10.71
N PRO A 71 -13.41 21.35 10.75
CA PRO A 71 -14.67 20.87 10.17
C PRO A 71 -14.50 20.50 8.68
N SER A 72 -15.24 19.48 8.23
CA SER A 72 -15.20 19.03 6.84
C SER A 72 -15.88 20.03 5.90
N ASP A 73 -15.10 20.99 5.40
CA ASP A 73 -15.56 22.12 4.59
C ASP A 73 -14.38 22.61 3.71
N ALA A 74 -14.66 23.38 2.66
CA ALA A 74 -13.63 23.87 1.75
C ALA A 74 -13.05 25.23 2.21
N GLY A 75 -11.84 25.52 1.74
CA GLY A 75 -11.24 26.86 1.80
C GLY A 75 -10.54 27.20 3.12
N TYR A 76 -9.93 26.22 3.78
CA TYR A 76 -9.09 26.45 4.95
C TYR A 76 -7.66 26.80 4.56
N GLU A 77 -7.07 27.81 5.21
CA GLU A 77 -5.64 28.14 5.15
C GLU A 77 -4.94 27.63 6.42
N ILE A 78 -3.78 26.98 6.29
CA ILE A 78 -2.97 26.53 7.45
C ILE A 78 -1.86 27.56 7.72
N ALA A 79 -1.76 28.03 8.96
CA ALA A 79 -0.78 29.06 9.35
C ALA A 79 -0.16 28.75 10.72
N VAL A 80 0.89 29.49 11.08
CA VAL A 80 1.54 29.40 12.39
C VAL A 80 1.39 30.73 13.12
N GLU A 81 0.91 30.68 14.36
CA GLU A 81 0.82 31.86 15.21
C GLU A 81 2.15 32.15 15.90
N ILE A 82 2.60 33.40 15.80
CA ILE A 82 3.78 33.93 16.49
C ILE A 82 3.38 35.25 17.19
N GLN A 83 4.08 35.60 18.26
CA GLN A 83 3.75 36.72 19.16
C GLN A 83 3.64 38.10 18.47
N ASP A 84 4.26 38.31 17.30
CA ASP A 84 4.22 39.57 16.54
C ASP A 84 3.36 39.51 15.26
N GLY A 85 2.54 38.46 15.09
CA GLY A 85 1.62 38.28 13.95
C GLY A 85 1.50 36.83 13.49
N GLN A 86 0.54 36.55 12.61
CA GLN A 86 0.41 35.26 11.94
C GLN A 86 1.40 35.20 10.77
N TYR A 87 2.39 34.30 10.84
CA TYR A 87 3.20 34.00 9.67
C TYR A 87 2.53 32.88 8.89
N LYS A 88 2.31 33.14 7.60
CA LYS A 88 2.10 32.07 6.63
C LYS A 88 3.37 31.24 6.62
N ILE A 89 3.24 29.94 6.81
CA ILE A 89 4.38 29.03 6.63
C ILE A 89 4.86 29.25 5.20
N PRO A 90 6.11 29.70 4.95
CA PRO A 90 6.60 29.80 3.58
C PRO A 90 6.75 28.37 3.07
N LEU A 91 5.75 27.95 2.31
CA LEU A 91 5.75 26.75 1.49
C LEU A 91 6.84 26.94 0.44
N ASN A 92 7.80 26.04 0.39
CA ASN A 92 8.45 25.79 -0.88
C ASN A 92 7.44 25.05 -1.77
N THR A 93 6.56 25.83 -2.39
CA THR A 93 6.29 25.91 -3.83
C THR A 93 5.19 26.94 -4.03
N ASP A 94 5.32 27.76 -5.07
CA ASP A 94 4.39 28.83 -5.46
C ASP A 94 2.92 28.49 -5.19
N ALA A 95 2.26 29.36 -4.42
CA ALA A 95 0.81 29.59 -4.41
C ALA A 95 -0.06 28.39 -4.91
N LEU A 96 -0.28 27.41 -4.04
CA LEU A 96 -1.41 26.50 -4.21
C LEU A 96 -2.70 27.26 -3.88
N ASN A 97 -3.16 28.05 -4.84
CA ASN A 97 -4.58 28.07 -5.15
C ASN A 97 -4.94 26.65 -5.57
N VAL A 98 -5.31 25.80 -4.61
CA VAL A 98 -5.95 24.53 -4.92
C VAL A 98 -7.31 24.86 -5.51
N SER A 99 -7.34 25.12 -6.82
CA SER A 99 -8.58 24.93 -7.57
C SER A 99 -8.97 23.47 -7.33
N GLN A 100 -10.20 23.25 -6.85
CA GLN A 100 -10.79 21.97 -6.44
C GLN A 100 -10.68 20.80 -7.44
N ALA A 101 -10.03 20.99 -8.58
CA ALA A 101 -10.03 20.08 -9.72
C ALA A 101 -8.65 19.45 -10.05
N GLN A 102 -7.59 19.67 -9.25
CA GLN A 102 -6.28 19.12 -9.57
C GLN A 102 -5.59 18.49 -8.35
N VAL A 103 -5.53 17.15 -8.41
CA VAL A 103 -4.75 16.24 -7.55
C VAL A 103 -5.40 15.86 -6.21
N GLU A 104 -6.48 15.08 -6.25
CA GLU A 104 -6.69 14.04 -5.22
C GLU A 104 -5.59 13.00 -5.44
N ASP A 105 -4.40 13.21 -4.88
CA ASP A 105 -3.39 12.16 -4.79
C ASP A 105 -4.00 11.02 -3.96
N LEU A 106 -4.39 9.94 -4.62
CA LEU A 106 -4.95 8.76 -3.98
C LEU A 106 -4.02 8.31 -2.84
N ILE A 107 -4.54 8.29 -1.62
CA ILE A 107 -3.76 7.92 -0.43
C ILE A 107 -3.64 6.39 -0.40
N ASP A 108 -2.60 5.84 -1.02
CA ASP A 108 -2.21 4.43 -0.94
C ASP A 108 -1.19 4.21 0.20
N ILE A 109 -1.58 3.47 1.23
CA ILE A 109 -0.78 3.22 2.43
C ILE A 109 -0.52 1.73 2.60
N GLY A 110 0.76 1.37 2.60
CA GLY A 110 1.22 0.07 3.08
C GLY A 110 1.44 0.02 4.60
N LEU A 111 0.83 -0.97 5.25
CA LEU A 111 0.96 -1.35 6.66
C LEU A 111 1.58 -2.76 6.77
N SER A 112 2.55 -2.89 7.65
CA SER A 112 3.29 -4.13 7.95
C SER A 112 3.88 -4.06 9.35
N PRO A 113 4.32 -5.18 9.96
CA PRO A 113 4.97 -5.15 11.26
C PRO A 113 6.14 -4.15 11.35
N ARG A 114 6.83 -3.88 10.22
CA ARG A 114 7.96 -2.93 10.16
C ARG A 114 7.57 -1.46 10.33
N ASN A 115 6.37 -1.06 9.93
CA ASN A 115 5.98 0.35 9.86
C ASN A 115 4.67 0.66 10.59
N PHE A 116 3.98 -0.34 11.13
CA PHE A 116 2.69 -0.15 11.77
C PHE A 116 2.78 0.82 12.97
N GLN A 117 3.78 0.65 13.84
CA GLN A 117 3.95 1.51 15.02
C GLN A 117 4.23 2.96 14.67
N SER A 118 5.05 3.23 13.65
CA SER A 118 5.36 4.60 13.24
C SER A 118 4.21 5.26 12.50
N LYS A 119 3.39 4.49 11.78
CA LYS A 119 2.30 5.04 10.97
C LYS A 119 0.98 5.22 11.73
N LYS A 120 0.68 4.40 12.75
CA LYS A 120 -0.67 4.35 13.35
C LYS A 120 -1.22 5.69 13.87
N ASN A 121 -0.36 6.66 14.18
CA ASN A 121 -0.75 7.98 14.72
C ASN A 121 -0.62 9.15 13.74
N ILE A 122 -0.08 8.94 12.54
CA ILE A 122 0.29 10.03 11.60
C ILE A 122 -0.37 9.88 10.22
N LEU A 123 -1.31 8.96 10.07
CA LEU A 123 -1.95 8.73 8.78
C LEU A 123 -3.18 9.64 8.62
N PRO A 124 -3.47 10.07 7.37
CA PRO A 124 -4.77 10.58 7.00
C PRO A 124 -5.86 9.58 7.41
N ARG A 125 -6.97 10.09 7.95
CA ARG A 125 -8.06 9.21 8.42
C ARG A 125 -8.95 8.71 7.28
N ALA A 126 -9.08 9.50 6.21
CA ALA A 126 -9.71 9.08 4.96
C ALA A 126 -8.63 8.54 4.02
N ILE A 127 -8.73 7.28 3.63
CA ILE A 127 -7.67 6.57 2.89
C ILE A 127 -8.26 5.92 1.65
N ASP A 128 -7.62 6.07 0.49
CA ASP A 128 -8.11 5.44 -0.74
C ASP A 128 -7.79 3.95 -0.78
N ILE A 129 -6.56 3.58 -0.42
CA ILE A 129 -6.11 2.19 -0.45
C ILE A 129 -5.30 1.90 0.82
N ILE A 130 -5.71 0.89 1.59
CA ILE A 130 -4.86 0.27 2.61
C ILE A 130 -4.35 -1.07 2.08
N ARG A 131 -3.04 -1.27 2.13
CA ARG A 131 -2.39 -2.56 1.87
C ARG A 131 -1.80 -3.09 3.17
N LEU A 132 -2.30 -4.22 3.67
CA LEU A 132 -1.90 -4.81 4.94
C LEU A 132 -1.18 -6.14 4.74
N ASP A 133 0.09 -6.21 5.13
CA ASP A 133 0.76 -7.48 5.40
C ASP A 133 0.71 -7.72 6.93
N PRO A 134 -0.11 -8.65 7.46
CA PRO A 134 -0.26 -8.84 8.92
C PRO A 134 0.98 -9.48 9.57
N ASN A 135 1.84 -10.10 8.76
CA ASN A 135 3.08 -10.75 9.16
C ASN A 135 4.22 -10.41 8.19
N ASP A 136 5.46 -10.61 8.63
CA ASP A 136 6.67 -10.38 7.83
C ASP A 136 7.26 -11.66 7.22
N ASN A 137 6.45 -12.68 6.91
CA ASN A 137 6.96 -13.98 6.48
C ASN A 137 6.24 -14.54 5.24
N CYS A 138 6.87 -15.54 4.62
CA CYS A 138 6.33 -16.23 3.45
C CYS A 138 6.86 -17.66 3.37
N ASN A 139 6.00 -18.60 2.99
CA ASN A 139 6.35 -20.01 2.78
C ASN A 139 7.01 -20.29 1.42
N LEU A 140 7.06 -19.31 0.51
CA LEU A 140 7.75 -19.41 -0.78
C LEU A 140 9.10 -18.69 -0.75
N ARG A 141 10.00 -18.98 -1.69
CA ARG A 141 11.32 -18.33 -1.81
C ARG A 141 11.55 -17.88 -3.25
N CYS A 142 10.76 -16.90 -3.70
CA CYS A 142 10.82 -16.43 -5.08
C CYS A 142 12.17 -15.78 -5.38
N VAL A 143 12.68 -16.04 -6.58
CA VAL A 143 14.03 -15.65 -7.01
C VAL A 143 14.16 -14.15 -7.28
N TYR A 144 13.02 -13.48 -7.47
CA TYR A 144 12.89 -12.03 -7.65
C TYR A 144 12.35 -11.31 -6.39
N CYS A 145 12.32 -11.99 -5.24
CA CYS A 145 11.76 -11.43 -4.01
C CYS A 145 12.70 -10.38 -3.40
N HIS A 146 12.17 -9.18 -3.16
CA HIS A 146 12.90 -8.07 -2.51
C HIS A 146 12.51 -7.89 -1.02
N ASN A 147 11.59 -8.70 -0.52
CA ASN A 147 10.95 -8.50 0.78
C ASN A 147 11.70 -9.19 1.91
N PHE A 148 12.14 -8.38 2.88
CA PHE A 148 12.80 -8.82 4.12
C PHE A 148 11.86 -9.65 4.99
N ARG A 149 12.38 -10.73 5.61
CA ARG A 149 11.55 -11.64 6.40
C ARG A 149 11.92 -11.67 7.88
N SER A 150 10.90 -11.78 8.72
CA SER A 150 11.05 -12.00 10.15
C SER A 150 9.82 -12.70 10.73
N GLU A 151 9.89 -13.05 12.00
CA GLU A 151 8.76 -13.62 12.76
C GLU A 151 7.85 -12.52 13.35
N LYS A 152 8.09 -11.24 13.02
CA LYS A 152 7.26 -10.14 13.52
C LYS A 152 5.85 -10.22 12.94
N LEU A 153 4.91 -9.87 13.80
CA LEU A 153 3.48 -9.85 13.54
C LEU A 153 2.92 -8.49 13.95
N ILE A 154 1.84 -8.07 13.28
CA ILE A 154 0.99 -7.01 13.83
C ILE A 154 0.14 -7.64 14.94
N ASP A 155 0.06 -6.95 16.08
CA ASP A 155 -0.86 -7.32 17.14
C ASP A 155 -2.30 -6.99 16.74
N LEU A 156 -3.19 -7.96 16.92
CA LEU A 156 -4.57 -7.84 16.44
C LEU A 156 -5.36 -6.78 17.24
N SER A 157 -5.07 -6.64 18.54
CA SER A 157 -5.75 -5.67 19.40
C SER A 157 -5.33 -4.25 19.06
N GLU A 158 -4.03 -4.01 18.85
CA GLU A 158 -3.52 -2.71 18.40
C GLU A 158 -4.02 -2.36 17.00
N PHE A 159 -4.12 -3.34 16.11
CA PHE A 159 -4.70 -3.14 14.78
C PHE A 159 -6.17 -2.74 14.86
N ARG A 160 -6.97 -3.42 15.70
CA ARG A 160 -8.37 -3.06 15.93
C ARG A 160 -8.50 -1.63 16.47
N GLU A 161 -7.65 -1.25 17.42
CA GLU A 161 -7.61 0.11 17.96
C GLU A 161 -7.29 1.14 16.86
N PHE A 162 -6.28 0.87 16.04
CA PHE A 162 -5.92 1.71 14.90
C PHE A 162 -7.09 1.91 13.93
N LEU A 163 -7.81 0.84 13.54
CA LEU A 163 -8.95 0.99 12.64
C LEU A 163 -10.11 1.79 13.25
N ASN A 164 -10.33 1.67 14.56
CA ASN A 164 -11.43 2.35 15.25
C ASN A 164 -11.16 3.83 15.53
N ILE A 165 -9.90 4.18 15.80
CA ILE A 165 -9.50 5.53 16.20
C ILE A 165 -8.88 6.33 15.04
N GLY A 166 -8.09 5.66 14.21
CA GLY A 166 -7.21 6.26 13.21
C GLY A 166 -7.74 6.24 11.78
N VAL A 167 -8.88 5.57 11.52
CA VAL A 167 -9.44 5.46 10.17
C VAL A 167 -10.93 5.81 10.18
N ASP A 168 -11.31 6.78 9.34
CA ASP A 168 -12.69 7.22 9.16
C ASP A 168 -13.32 6.58 7.92
N SER A 169 -12.56 6.35 6.84
CA SER A 169 -13.06 5.70 5.62
C SER A 169 -11.95 5.07 4.81
N VAL A 170 -12.25 3.94 4.15
CA VAL A 170 -11.36 3.29 3.20
C VAL A 170 -12.05 3.07 1.85
N GLY A 171 -11.38 3.39 0.75
CA GLY A 171 -11.80 3.01 -0.59
C GLY A 171 -11.67 1.50 -0.80
N THR A 172 -10.42 1.04 -0.89
CA THR A 172 -10.04 -0.36 -1.10
C THR A 172 -9.16 -0.85 0.05
N PHE A 173 -9.44 -2.04 0.55
CA PHE A 173 -8.60 -2.71 1.54
C PHE A 173 -8.02 -3.98 0.91
N GLN A 174 -6.69 -4.07 0.84
CA GLN A 174 -5.99 -5.22 0.30
C GLN A 174 -5.14 -5.87 1.40
N ILE A 175 -5.43 -7.14 1.73
CA ILE A 175 -4.60 -7.95 2.61
C ILE A 175 -3.63 -8.77 1.77
N GLY A 176 -2.36 -8.72 2.13
CA GLY A 176 -1.26 -9.26 1.35
C GLY A 176 -0.84 -8.32 0.23
N CYS A 177 0.46 -8.24 -0.03
CA CYS A 177 1.04 -7.65 -1.24
C CYS A 177 2.55 -7.91 -1.26
N GLY A 178 3.16 -7.83 -0.07
CA GLY A 178 4.58 -8.12 0.14
C GLY A 178 4.83 -9.50 0.74
N MET A 179 3.93 -9.98 1.60
CA MET A 179 4.10 -11.22 2.37
C MET A 179 2.96 -12.22 2.10
N GLU A 180 3.03 -13.40 2.72
CA GLU A 180 1.96 -14.40 2.59
C GLU A 180 0.96 -14.28 3.75
N PRO A 181 -0.23 -13.68 3.54
CA PRO A 181 -1.22 -13.53 4.60
C PRO A 181 -1.78 -14.87 5.08
N THR A 182 -1.90 -15.88 4.21
CA THR A 182 -2.45 -17.20 4.59
C THR A 182 -1.50 -18.03 5.46
N LEU A 183 -0.28 -17.55 5.71
CA LEU A 183 0.64 -18.13 6.68
C LEU A 183 0.23 -17.80 8.12
N ASP A 184 -0.44 -16.66 8.34
CA ASP A 184 -0.94 -16.25 9.65
C ASP A 184 -2.29 -16.92 9.92
N SER A 185 -2.37 -17.75 10.96
CA SER A 185 -3.60 -18.47 11.33
C SER A 185 -4.74 -17.53 11.74
N ARG A 186 -4.45 -16.27 12.06
CA ARG A 186 -5.41 -15.24 12.48
C ARG A 186 -5.99 -14.45 11.30
N LEU A 187 -5.70 -14.84 10.06
CA LEU A 187 -6.16 -14.11 8.87
C LEU A 187 -7.66 -13.82 8.90
N CYS A 188 -8.50 -14.80 9.26
CA CYS A 188 -9.95 -14.60 9.33
C CYS A 188 -10.32 -13.53 10.38
N ASP A 189 -9.62 -13.49 11.52
CA ASP A 189 -9.86 -12.50 12.58
C ASP A 189 -9.50 -11.09 12.10
N PHE A 190 -8.39 -10.92 11.36
CA PHE A 190 -8.04 -9.63 10.74
C PHE A 190 -9.12 -9.16 9.76
N VAL A 191 -9.63 -10.06 8.92
CA VAL A 191 -10.66 -9.75 7.92
C VAL A 191 -11.96 -9.30 8.61
N GLU A 192 -12.38 -10.00 9.66
CA GLU A 192 -13.57 -9.64 10.45
C GLU A 192 -13.40 -8.31 11.18
N VAL A 193 -12.24 -8.07 11.81
CA VAL A 193 -11.91 -6.78 12.45
C VAL A 193 -12.05 -5.62 11.46
N ILE A 194 -11.58 -5.79 10.22
CA ILE A 194 -11.71 -4.76 9.18
C ILE A 194 -13.18 -4.54 8.84
N ALA A 195 -13.92 -5.63 8.60
CA ALA A 195 -15.34 -5.59 8.20
C ALA A 195 -16.26 -4.97 9.27
N GLU A 196 -15.93 -5.14 10.55
CA GLU A 196 -16.66 -4.58 11.69
C GLU A 196 -16.31 -3.12 11.99
N SER A 197 -15.20 -2.62 11.45
CA SER A 197 -14.68 -1.27 11.75
C SER A 197 -15.17 -0.20 10.76
N LYS A 198 -14.89 1.06 11.06
CA LYS A 198 -15.06 2.18 10.11
C LYS A 198 -14.15 2.08 8.88
N ALA A 199 -13.10 1.26 8.96
CA ALA A 199 -12.21 0.98 7.85
C ALA A 199 -12.74 -0.08 6.88
N ARG A 200 -13.98 -0.56 7.06
CA ARG A 200 -14.65 -1.42 6.08
C ARG A 200 -14.60 -0.74 4.70
N PRO A 201 -14.02 -1.38 3.67
CA PRO A 201 -13.84 -0.74 2.38
C PRO A 201 -15.17 -0.49 1.68
N SER A 202 -15.27 0.66 1.02
CA SER A 202 -16.44 1.07 0.22
C SER A 202 -16.43 0.53 -1.22
N LYS A 203 -15.25 0.10 -1.72
CA LYS A 203 -15.05 -0.46 -3.05
C LYS A 203 -14.65 -1.93 -2.98
N ASP A 204 -13.35 -2.21 -2.91
CA ASP A 204 -12.81 -3.57 -2.97
C ASP A 204 -12.23 -4.04 -1.64
N PHE A 205 -12.52 -5.30 -1.30
CA PHE A 205 -11.87 -5.99 -0.20
C PHE A 205 -11.14 -7.22 -0.74
N ILE A 206 -9.82 -7.10 -0.84
CA ILE A 206 -8.98 -8.00 -1.64
C ILE A 206 -8.10 -8.85 -0.72
N LEU A 207 -8.06 -10.15 -0.95
CA LEU A 207 -7.03 -11.03 -0.40
C LEU A 207 -6.04 -11.41 -1.50
N GLN A 208 -4.81 -10.91 -1.43
CA GLN A 208 -3.73 -11.33 -2.32
C GLN A 208 -2.88 -12.40 -1.65
N THR A 209 -2.81 -13.60 -2.25
CA THR A 209 -2.13 -14.77 -1.67
C THR A 209 -1.44 -15.60 -2.74
N ASN A 210 -0.43 -16.38 -2.38
CA ASN A 210 0.12 -17.44 -3.22
C ASN A 210 -0.78 -18.67 -3.31
N GLY A 211 -1.85 -18.74 -2.50
CA GLY A 211 -2.91 -19.75 -2.57
C GLY A 211 -2.58 -21.13 -2.00
N LEU A 212 -1.33 -21.42 -1.61
CA LEU A 212 -0.94 -22.75 -1.14
C LEU A 212 -1.52 -23.13 0.23
N LEU A 213 -1.78 -22.14 1.08
CA LEU A 213 -2.31 -22.33 2.43
C LEU A 213 -3.75 -21.84 2.58
N LEU A 214 -4.41 -21.46 1.47
CA LEU A 214 -5.77 -20.93 1.49
C LEU A 214 -6.75 -21.89 2.19
N HIS A 215 -6.67 -23.19 1.92
CA HIS A 215 -7.45 -24.27 2.54
C HIS A 215 -7.34 -24.40 4.07
N ARG A 216 -6.42 -23.68 4.73
CA ARG A 216 -6.32 -23.67 6.19
C ARG A 216 -7.24 -22.64 6.85
N HIS A 217 -7.87 -21.79 6.05
CA HIS A 217 -8.72 -20.69 6.51
C HIS A 217 -10.17 -20.98 6.20
N ASP A 218 -11.06 -20.45 7.03
CA ASP A 218 -12.49 -20.59 6.84
C ASP A 218 -12.96 -19.69 5.69
N TYR A 219 -13.31 -20.31 4.57
CA TYR A 219 -13.75 -19.59 3.38
C TYR A 219 -15.03 -18.78 3.60
N GLN A 220 -15.94 -19.27 4.45
CA GLN A 220 -17.20 -18.59 4.73
C GLN A 220 -16.97 -17.35 5.60
N ARG A 221 -16.04 -17.40 6.55
CA ARG A 221 -15.62 -16.21 7.32
C ARG A 221 -15.01 -15.16 6.40
N LEU A 222 -14.11 -15.56 5.49
CA LEU A 222 -13.51 -14.65 4.51
C LEU A 222 -14.58 -13.99 3.61
N ALA A 223 -15.47 -14.78 3.03
CA ALA A 223 -16.52 -14.28 2.13
C ALA A 223 -17.58 -13.45 2.89
N GLY A 224 -18.02 -13.92 4.07
CA GLY A 224 -19.03 -13.28 4.90
C GLY A 224 -18.61 -11.92 5.44
N ALA A 225 -17.31 -11.72 5.68
CA ALA A 225 -16.74 -10.42 6.02
C ALA A 225 -16.62 -9.45 4.83
N GLY A 226 -16.92 -9.92 3.61
CA GLY A 226 -17.03 -9.07 2.42
C GLY A 226 -15.82 -9.08 1.50
N ILE A 227 -14.88 -10.03 1.63
CA ILE A 227 -13.84 -10.24 0.62
C ILE A 227 -14.52 -10.49 -0.73
N ASN A 228 -14.30 -9.61 -1.70
CA ASN A 228 -14.93 -9.66 -3.01
C ASN A 228 -13.96 -10.12 -4.12
N LEU A 229 -12.66 -10.11 -3.85
CA LEU A 229 -11.61 -10.54 -4.77
C LEU A 229 -10.50 -11.31 -4.06
N VAL A 230 -10.18 -12.50 -4.55
CA VAL A 230 -8.95 -13.23 -4.19
C VAL A 230 -7.97 -13.17 -5.36
N SER A 231 -6.86 -12.47 -5.15
CA SER A 231 -5.79 -12.31 -6.14
C SER A 231 -4.70 -13.35 -5.93
N ILE A 232 -4.70 -14.39 -6.77
CA ILE A 232 -3.79 -15.52 -6.66
C ILE A 232 -2.49 -15.25 -7.39
N SER A 233 -1.37 -15.31 -6.66
CA SER A 233 -0.06 -15.02 -7.20
C SER A 233 0.57 -16.24 -7.87
N ILE A 234 0.57 -16.26 -9.20
CA ILE A 234 1.04 -17.34 -10.08
C ILE A 234 1.66 -16.72 -11.33
N ASP A 235 2.83 -17.20 -11.77
CA ASP A 235 3.60 -16.54 -12.83
C ASP A 235 3.45 -17.22 -14.19
N VAL A 236 3.27 -18.54 -14.21
CA VAL A 236 3.15 -19.34 -15.43
C VAL A 236 2.43 -20.67 -15.15
N ALA A 237 1.81 -21.26 -16.17
CA ALA A 237 1.12 -22.55 -16.07
C ALA A 237 2.04 -23.79 -16.22
N GLU A 238 3.35 -23.58 -16.38
CA GLU A 238 4.34 -24.65 -16.51
C GLU A 238 4.98 -24.95 -15.13
N PRO A 239 4.80 -26.17 -14.59
CA PRO A 239 5.24 -26.50 -13.23
C PRO A 239 6.72 -26.23 -12.94
N GLU A 240 7.59 -26.54 -13.89
CA GLU A 240 9.03 -26.43 -13.78
C GLU A 240 9.46 -24.96 -13.68
N THR A 241 9.00 -24.11 -14.62
CA THR A 241 9.29 -22.67 -14.59
C THR A 241 8.64 -22.00 -13.38
N GLN A 242 7.41 -22.37 -13.01
CA GLN A 242 6.76 -21.83 -11.82
C GLN A 242 7.54 -22.17 -10.54
N LYS A 243 8.01 -23.41 -10.40
CA LYS A 243 8.80 -23.86 -9.25
C LYS A 243 10.17 -23.15 -9.23
N ALA A 244 10.81 -23.01 -10.39
CA ALA A 244 12.09 -22.32 -10.53
C ALA A 244 12.00 -20.83 -10.17
N LEU A 245 10.88 -20.17 -10.49
CA LEU A 245 10.63 -18.76 -10.17
C LEU A 245 10.22 -18.55 -8.72
N ARG A 246 9.31 -19.36 -8.18
CA ARG A 246 8.68 -19.12 -6.87
C ARG A 246 9.18 -19.96 -5.71
N GLY A 247 10.12 -20.88 -5.92
CA GLY A 247 10.79 -21.63 -4.85
C GLY A 247 9.83 -22.30 -3.85
N GLY A 248 9.45 -23.55 -4.11
CA GLY A 248 8.51 -24.31 -3.26
C GLY A 248 7.04 -24.24 -3.69
N MET A 249 6.75 -23.56 -4.80
CA MET A 249 5.41 -23.51 -5.38
C MET A 249 5.03 -24.86 -6.02
N SER A 250 3.82 -25.34 -5.71
CA SER A 250 3.20 -26.50 -6.37
C SER A 250 1.93 -26.05 -7.09
N LEU A 251 1.95 -26.06 -8.43
CA LEU A 251 0.78 -25.69 -9.24
C LEU A 251 -0.41 -26.61 -8.97
N GLU A 252 -0.17 -27.91 -8.82
CA GLU A 252 -1.22 -28.87 -8.52
C GLU A 252 -1.93 -28.53 -7.20
N LYS A 253 -1.16 -28.28 -6.13
CA LYS A 253 -1.73 -27.90 -4.83
C LYS A 253 -2.47 -26.56 -4.91
N LEU A 254 -1.89 -25.58 -5.59
CA LEU A 254 -2.52 -24.28 -5.82
C LEU A 254 -3.88 -24.43 -6.51
N LEU A 255 -3.92 -25.14 -7.64
CA LEU A 255 -5.14 -25.30 -8.44
C LEU A 255 -6.22 -26.08 -7.68
N ARG A 256 -5.85 -27.08 -6.87
CA ARG A 256 -6.79 -27.75 -5.96
C ARG A 256 -7.42 -26.76 -4.98
N ASN A 257 -6.61 -25.95 -4.30
CA ASN A 257 -7.11 -24.99 -3.31
C ASN A 257 -7.97 -23.90 -3.97
N VAL A 258 -7.59 -23.41 -5.15
CA VAL A 258 -8.39 -22.40 -5.88
C VAL A 258 -9.73 -22.98 -6.34
N LYS A 259 -9.73 -24.22 -6.83
CA LYS A 259 -10.97 -24.91 -7.20
C LYS A 259 -11.88 -25.10 -5.99
N ASP A 260 -11.32 -25.53 -4.87
CA ASP A 260 -12.03 -25.74 -3.62
C ASP A 260 -12.62 -24.45 -3.05
N PHE A 261 -11.83 -23.38 -2.99
CA PHE A 261 -12.30 -22.04 -2.58
C PHE A 261 -13.47 -21.57 -3.44
N ARG A 262 -13.36 -21.65 -4.77
CA ARG A 262 -14.41 -21.19 -5.69
C ARG A 262 -15.70 -22.01 -5.58
N ALA A 263 -15.61 -23.29 -5.23
CA ALA A 263 -16.78 -24.12 -5.01
C ALA A 263 -17.57 -23.69 -3.76
N HIS A 264 -16.87 -23.23 -2.72
CA HIS A 264 -17.48 -22.78 -1.47
C HIS A 264 -17.86 -21.30 -1.46
N CYS A 265 -17.17 -20.47 -2.26
CA CYS A 265 -17.35 -19.02 -2.32
C CYS A 265 -17.61 -18.54 -3.76
N PRO A 266 -18.70 -18.98 -4.42
CA PRO A 266 -18.97 -18.64 -5.83
C PRO A 266 -19.21 -17.14 -6.08
N GLY A 267 -19.55 -16.38 -5.03
CA GLY A 267 -19.74 -14.93 -5.10
C GLY A 267 -18.44 -14.11 -5.02
N VAL A 268 -17.30 -14.75 -4.72
CA VAL A 268 -16.01 -14.07 -4.61
C VAL A 268 -15.24 -14.22 -5.91
N SER A 269 -14.86 -13.09 -6.51
CA SER A 269 -14.06 -13.10 -7.74
C SER A 269 -12.66 -13.64 -7.48
N VAL A 270 -12.07 -14.28 -8.49
CA VAL A 270 -10.67 -14.73 -8.43
C VAL A 270 -9.93 -14.18 -9.64
N GLU A 271 -8.72 -13.65 -9.41
CA GLU A 271 -7.79 -13.25 -10.47
C GLU A 271 -6.46 -13.99 -10.34
N PHE A 272 -5.73 -14.07 -11.45
CA PHE A 272 -4.33 -14.49 -11.46
C PHE A 272 -3.42 -13.28 -11.65
N ILE A 273 -2.50 -13.08 -10.70
CA ILE A 273 -1.48 -12.03 -10.75
C ILE A 273 -0.08 -12.63 -10.92
N ALA A 274 0.61 -12.21 -11.99
CA ALA A 274 1.91 -12.73 -12.39
C ALA A 274 2.99 -11.66 -12.29
N THR A 275 4.16 -12.05 -11.76
CA THR A 275 5.39 -11.30 -11.96
C THR A 275 6.06 -11.80 -13.24
N VAL A 276 6.12 -10.94 -14.24
CA VAL A 276 6.67 -11.24 -15.56
C VAL A 276 8.17 -11.02 -15.53
N THR A 277 8.90 -12.06 -15.93
CA THR A 277 10.36 -12.09 -16.08
C THR A 277 10.71 -12.60 -17.47
N THR A 278 11.97 -12.50 -17.88
CA THR A 278 12.47 -13.13 -19.12
C THR A 278 12.15 -14.62 -19.17
N ALA A 279 12.09 -15.32 -18.02
CA ALA A 279 11.84 -16.75 -17.96
C ALA A 279 10.39 -17.17 -18.27
N ASN A 280 9.42 -16.25 -18.17
CA ASN A 280 8.00 -16.58 -18.37
C ASN A 280 7.27 -15.72 -19.42
N ALA A 281 7.87 -14.63 -19.92
CA ALA A 281 7.22 -13.72 -20.85
C ALA A 281 6.71 -14.41 -22.13
N GLU A 282 7.51 -15.32 -22.70
CA GLU A 282 7.13 -16.09 -23.90
C GLU A 282 6.11 -17.21 -23.63
N LYS A 283 5.77 -17.45 -22.36
CA LYS A 283 4.86 -18.50 -21.91
C LYS A 283 3.60 -17.92 -21.23
N ALA A 284 3.44 -16.60 -21.18
CA ALA A 284 2.40 -15.93 -20.39
C ALA A 284 0.97 -16.30 -20.85
N GLU A 285 0.76 -16.59 -22.13
CA GLU A 285 -0.49 -17.07 -22.72
C GLU A 285 -0.97 -18.39 -22.11
N SER A 286 -0.04 -19.23 -21.63
CA SER A 286 -0.36 -20.48 -20.94
C SER A 286 -1.11 -20.22 -19.63
N LEU A 287 -0.77 -19.14 -18.92
CA LEU A 287 -1.45 -18.75 -17.68
C LEU A 287 -2.89 -18.32 -17.95
N VAL A 288 -3.12 -17.58 -19.05
CA VAL A 288 -4.46 -17.17 -19.47
C VAL A 288 -5.30 -18.38 -19.84
N THR A 289 -4.73 -19.31 -20.63
CA THR A 289 -5.39 -20.56 -20.99
C THR A 289 -5.76 -21.39 -19.77
N LEU A 290 -4.85 -21.49 -18.80
CA LEU A 290 -5.09 -22.17 -17.53
C LEU A 290 -6.21 -21.50 -16.74
N GLY A 291 -6.17 -20.17 -16.56
CA GLY A 291 -7.20 -19.44 -15.84
C GLY A 291 -8.58 -19.65 -16.46
N LEU A 292 -8.71 -19.49 -17.78
CA LEU A 292 -9.97 -19.71 -18.49
C LEU A 292 -10.51 -21.14 -18.33
N LYS A 293 -9.63 -22.15 -18.36
CA LYS A 293 -10.01 -23.55 -18.08
C LYS A 293 -10.61 -23.73 -16.68
N TYR A 294 -10.16 -22.93 -15.71
CA TYR A 294 -10.68 -22.91 -14.35
C TYR A 294 -11.78 -21.85 -14.16
N GLY A 295 -12.27 -21.18 -15.21
CA GLY A 295 -13.31 -20.15 -15.10
C GLY A 295 -12.83 -18.84 -14.47
N ILE A 296 -11.54 -18.55 -14.56
CA ILE A 296 -10.91 -17.30 -14.13
C ILE A 296 -10.63 -16.47 -15.38
N SER A 297 -11.20 -15.28 -15.44
CA SER A 297 -11.14 -14.39 -16.60
C SER A 297 -10.49 -13.04 -16.30
N ARG A 298 -9.86 -12.87 -15.13
CA ARG A 298 -9.16 -11.64 -14.74
C ARG A 298 -7.69 -11.93 -14.49
N PHE A 299 -6.81 -11.16 -15.14
CA PHE A 299 -5.38 -11.38 -15.10
C PHE A 299 -4.62 -10.06 -14.92
N THR A 300 -3.65 -10.07 -14.02
CA THR A 300 -2.75 -8.94 -13.76
C THR A 300 -1.33 -9.36 -14.08
N PHE A 301 -0.68 -8.70 -15.05
CA PHE A 301 0.72 -8.92 -15.40
C PHE A 301 1.56 -7.74 -14.95
N ARG A 302 2.53 -8.00 -14.07
CA ARG A 302 3.43 -6.99 -13.51
C ARG A 302 4.85 -7.29 -13.96
N GLU A 303 5.45 -6.36 -14.70
CA GLU A 303 6.86 -6.48 -15.07
C GLU A 303 7.74 -6.54 -13.81
N VAL A 304 8.73 -7.43 -13.79
CA VAL A 304 9.70 -7.48 -12.71
C VAL A 304 10.49 -6.17 -12.67
N PHE A 305 10.73 -5.66 -11.47
CA PHE A 305 11.66 -4.56 -11.23
C PHE A 305 12.91 -5.10 -10.53
N TYR A 306 14.03 -4.41 -10.70
CA TYR A 306 15.27 -4.73 -10.02
C TYR A 306 15.79 -3.51 -9.26
N PHE A 307 16.06 -3.70 -7.96
CA PHE A 307 16.68 -2.69 -7.11
C PHE A 307 18.12 -3.11 -6.77
N PRO A 308 19.14 -2.54 -7.45
CA PRO A 308 20.54 -2.94 -7.24
C PRO A 308 21.07 -2.73 -5.82
N LYS A 309 20.41 -1.88 -5.02
CA LYS A 309 20.78 -1.59 -3.63
C LYS A 309 19.97 -2.39 -2.59
N ASN A 310 18.99 -3.20 -3.01
CA ASN A 310 18.17 -3.96 -2.06
C ASN A 310 18.97 -5.14 -1.49
N PRO A 311 19.11 -5.29 -0.17
CA PRO A 311 20.01 -6.29 0.42
C PRO A 311 19.44 -7.72 0.45
N ILE A 312 18.23 -7.95 -0.07
CA ILE A 312 17.49 -9.22 0.07
C ILE A 312 17.47 -10.01 -1.23
N VAL A 313 17.34 -9.33 -2.36
CA VAL A 313 17.17 -9.98 -3.65
C VAL A 313 18.45 -10.68 -4.09
N ASP A 314 18.32 -11.78 -4.82
CA ASP A 314 19.48 -12.48 -5.39
C ASP A 314 20.05 -11.71 -6.60
N HIS A 315 21.03 -10.86 -6.32
CA HIS A 315 21.71 -10.04 -7.32
C HIS A 315 22.42 -10.86 -8.41
N SER A 316 22.75 -12.12 -8.15
CA SER A 316 23.38 -12.98 -9.17
C SER A 316 22.40 -13.43 -10.25
N ARG A 317 21.10 -13.46 -9.93
CA ARG A 317 20.04 -13.95 -10.82
C ARG A 317 19.19 -12.86 -11.43
N MET A 318 19.05 -11.72 -10.75
CA MET A 318 18.19 -10.63 -11.22
C MET A 318 18.51 -10.13 -12.64
N PRO A 319 19.79 -9.99 -13.07
CA PRO A 319 20.10 -9.57 -14.44
C PRO A 319 19.46 -10.45 -15.52
N ASP A 320 19.38 -11.76 -15.30
CA ASP A 320 18.79 -12.72 -16.25
C ASP A 320 17.25 -12.73 -16.21
N LEU A 321 16.65 -12.17 -15.17
CA LEU A 321 15.20 -12.12 -14.98
C LEU A 321 14.57 -10.84 -15.52
N VAL A 322 15.33 -9.74 -15.55
CA VAL A 322 14.85 -8.45 -16.06
C VAL A 322 14.64 -8.56 -17.57
N LEU A 323 13.49 -8.06 -18.02
CA LEU A 323 13.11 -8.11 -19.43
C LEU A 323 13.94 -7.13 -20.25
N ALA A 324 14.23 -7.53 -21.50
CA ALA A 324 14.77 -6.61 -22.48
C ALA A 324 13.73 -5.55 -22.88
N ALA A 325 14.20 -4.39 -23.32
CA ALA A 325 13.34 -3.31 -23.79
C ALA A 325 12.32 -3.81 -24.84
N GLY A 326 11.04 -3.52 -24.62
CA GLY A 326 9.95 -3.91 -25.52
C GLY A 326 9.45 -5.36 -25.37
N GLN A 327 10.13 -6.22 -24.61
CA GLN A 327 9.69 -7.61 -24.41
C GLN A 327 8.34 -7.70 -23.65
N PHE A 328 8.15 -6.87 -22.63
CA PHE A 328 6.87 -6.80 -21.89
C PHE A 328 5.71 -6.35 -22.79
N GLU A 329 5.94 -5.32 -23.62
CA GLU A 329 4.94 -4.82 -24.57
C GLU A 329 4.66 -5.84 -25.70
N ALA A 330 5.66 -6.58 -26.16
CA ALA A 330 5.47 -7.68 -27.10
C ALA A 330 4.57 -8.78 -26.51
N MET A 331 4.83 -9.21 -25.27
CA MET A 331 3.98 -10.15 -24.54
C MET A 331 2.55 -9.62 -24.40
N ARG A 332 2.38 -8.36 -23.97
CA ARG A 332 1.08 -7.69 -23.86
C ARG A 332 0.30 -7.76 -25.17
N LYS A 333 0.93 -7.42 -26.30
CA LYS A 333 0.31 -7.49 -27.64
C LYS A 333 -0.13 -8.91 -28.01
N ARG A 334 0.69 -9.93 -27.72
CA ARG A 334 0.31 -11.33 -27.99
C ARG A 334 -0.91 -11.76 -27.19
N ILE A 335 -0.92 -11.47 -25.88
CA ILE A 335 -2.05 -11.79 -24.99
C ILE A 335 -3.33 -11.10 -25.47
N LEU A 336 -3.28 -9.79 -25.72
CA LEU A 336 -4.46 -9.02 -26.16
C LEU A 336 -4.99 -9.50 -27.51
N ARG A 337 -4.10 -9.85 -28.45
CA ARG A 337 -4.50 -10.40 -29.76
C ARG A 337 -5.26 -11.71 -29.62
N GLN A 338 -4.85 -12.59 -28.71
CA GLN A 338 -5.43 -13.92 -28.56
C GLN A 338 -6.63 -13.97 -27.61
N PHE A 339 -6.64 -13.14 -26.57
CA PHE A 339 -7.57 -13.25 -25.44
C PHE A 339 -8.29 -11.96 -25.07
N GLY A 340 -8.02 -10.82 -25.72
CA GLY A 340 -8.55 -9.51 -25.31
C GLY A 340 -10.09 -9.38 -25.31
N LYS A 341 -10.81 -10.32 -25.96
CA LYS A 341 -12.28 -10.40 -25.93
C LYS A 341 -12.83 -11.46 -24.96
N LYS A 342 -11.96 -12.20 -24.28
CA LYS A 342 -12.30 -13.37 -23.45
C LYS A 342 -12.05 -13.15 -21.97
N ALA A 343 -11.27 -12.13 -21.62
CA ALA A 343 -10.77 -11.88 -20.29
C ALA A 343 -10.40 -10.40 -20.10
N GLU A 344 -10.34 -9.99 -18.84
CA GLU A 344 -9.89 -8.68 -18.39
C GLU A 344 -8.41 -8.73 -18.03
N PHE A 345 -7.68 -7.67 -18.41
CA PHE A 345 -6.24 -7.60 -18.26
C PHE A 345 -5.80 -6.28 -17.66
N ILE A 346 -4.96 -6.37 -16.64
CA ILE A 346 -4.19 -5.24 -16.10
C ILE A 346 -2.72 -5.50 -16.42
N PHE A 347 -2.05 -4.53 -17.03
CA PHE A 347 -0.62 -4.57 -17.30
C PHE A 347 0.06 -3.42 -16.56
N ALA A 348 1.03 -3.74 -15.70
CA ALA A 348 1.84 -2.75 -15.01
C ALA A 348 3.30 -2.95 -15.39
N ASP A 349 3.83 -2.04 -16.21
CA ASP A 349 5.23 -2.03 -16.57
C ASP A 349 6.12 -1.55 -15.40
N SER A 350 7.41 -1.81 -15.52
CA SER A 350 8.40 -1.48 -14.50
C SER A 350 8.43 0.02 -14.19
N ASN A 351 8.17 0.90 -15.17
CA ASN A 351 8.10 2.34 -14.97
C ASN A 351 6.89 2.75 -14.10
N THR A 352 5.73 2.16 -14.35
CA THR A 352 4.49 2.36 -13.59
C THR A 352 4.65 1.84 -12.15
N LEU A 353 5.33 0.70 -12.00
CA LEU A 353 5.62 0.11 -10.69
C LEU A 353 6.67 0.91 -9.91
N LEU A 354 7.71 1.40 -10.58
CA LEU A 354 8.74 2.27 -9.99
C LEU A 354 8.14 3.62 -9.57
N ARG A 355 7.19 4.20 -10.32
CA ARG A 355 6.46 5.40 -9.89
C ARG A 355 5.61 5.13 -8.64
N SER A 356 4.82 4.06 -8.66
CA SER A 356 4.01 3.65 -7.50
C SER A 356 4.88 3.44 -6.25
N TRP A 357 6.06 2.85 -6.42
CA TRP A 357 6.98 2.62 -5.33
C TRP A 357 7.77 3.88 -4.91
N ARG A 358 8.23 4.72 -5.84
CA ARG A 358 8.88 6.01 -5.51
C ARG A 358 7.93 6.91 -4.71
N ASN A 359 6.63 6.89 -5.01
CA ASN A 359 5.63 7.59 -4.22
C ASN A 359 5.48 6.99 -2.80
N MET A 360 5.70 5.67 -2.64
CA MET A 360 5.76 5.02 -1.32
C MET A 360 7.10 5.22 -0.59
N GLU A 361 8.21 5.45 -1.31
CA GLU A 361 9.57 5.54 -0.77
C GLU A 361 10.07 6.97 -0.52
N GLN A 362 9.58 7.97 -1.27
CA GLN A 362 9.80 9.38 -0.92
C GLN A 362 9.19 9.69 0.46
N LYS A 363 8.14 8.98 0.86
CA LYS A 363 7.57 8.97 2.22
C LYS A 363 8.37 8.14 3.25
N ARG A 364 9.53 7.59 2.89
CA ARG A 364 10.47 6.90 3.79
C ARG A 364 11.76 7.70 4.05
N SER A 365 12.02 8.74 3.24
CA SER A 365 13.25 9.55 3.29
C SER A 365 13.02 10.98 3.77
N GLN A 366 11.78 11.30 4.13
CA GLN A 366 11.31 12.48 4.84
C GLN A 366 10.55 11.99 6.06
#